data_AF-A0A1B6G269-F1
#
_entry.id   AF-A0A1B6G269-F1
#
_cell.length_a   1.000
_cell.length_b   1.000
_cell.length_c   1.000
_cell.angle_alpha   90.00
_cell.angle_beta   90.00
_cell.angle_gamma   90.00
#
_symmetry.space_group_name_H-M   'P 1'
#
loop_
_entity.id
_entity.type
_entity.pdbx_description
1 polymer ?
#
loop_
_entity_poly.entity_id
_entity_poly.type
_entity_poly.pdbx_seq_one_letter_code
_entity_poly.pdbx_strand_id
1 'polypeptide(L)'
;YIDLRVELNPCTLDEFPCKNRQCIPLLQVCDGILHCSDGSDEATCQIRPGRDLSDLELKIEPSNREAHFGETVDLRCIAAGPQGFKLYWSRADGGNLPANARQTGDLLRLTSATPENSGRYICHTDFYGQSSHTTAQDYIDLRVELNPCTLDEFPCKNRQCIPLLQVCDGILHCSDGSDEATCQIRPGRDLSDLELK
;
A
#
# COMPACT_ATOMS: atom_id res chain seq x y z
N TYR A 1 62.09 7.29 -20.22
CA TYR A 1 61.66 6.56 -19.01
C TYR A 1 60.39 7.24 -18.54
N ILE A 2 59.23 6.64 -18.80
CA ILE A 2 57.93 7.21 -18.41
C ILE A 2 57.59 6.56 -17.07
N ASP A 3 57.52 7.36 -16.02
CA ASP A 3 57.13 6.92 -14.67
C ASP A 3 55.61 6.71 -14.65
N LEU A 4 55.19 5.47 -14.87
CA LEU A 4 53.82 5.02 -14.70
C LEU A 4 53.64 4.55 -13.25
N ARG A 5 53.42 5.50 -12.33
CA ARG A 5 52.74 5.18 -11.07
C ARG A 5 51.27 4.94 -11.36
N VAL A 6 50.97 3.71 -11.77
CA VAL A 6 49.61 3.16 -11.68
C VAL A 6 49.38 2.90 -10.19
N GLU A 7 48.73 3.84 -9.51
CA GLU A 7 48.13 3.61 -8.20
C GLU A 7 47.01 2.56 -8.41
N LEU A 8 47.37 1.28 -8.29
CA LEU A 8 46.42 0.18 -8.18
C LEU A 8 45.55 0.47 -6.96
N ASN A 9 44.28 0.78 -7.16
CA ASN A 9 43.31 0.89 -6.08
C ASN A 9 43.38 -0.42 -5.24
N PRO A 10 43.68 -0.35 -3.93
CA PRO A 10 43.97 -1.53 -3.10
C PRO A 10 42.73 -2.32 -2.66
N CYS A 11 41.52 -1.90 -3.07
CA CYS A 11 40.27 -2.57 -2.78
C CYS A 11 39.86 -3.53 -3.92
N THR A 12 39.07 -4.55 -3.61
CA THR A 12 38.53 -5.48 -4.61
C THR A 12 37.45 -4.80 -5.47
N LEU A 13 37.05 -5.42 -6.59
CA LEU A 13 36.09 -4.83 -7.55
C LEU A 13 34.73 -4.48 -6.92
N ASP A 14 34.36 -5.15 -5.82
CA ASP A 14 33.08 -4.98 -5.12
C ASP A 14 33.19 -4.10 -3.87
N GLU A 15 34.32 -3.40 -3.68
CA GLU A 15 34.61 -2.57 -2.51
C GLU A 15 34.92 -1.10 -2.88
N PHE A 16 34.47 -0.19 -2.01
CA PHE A 16 34.70 1.24 -2.07
C PHE A 16 35.88 1.66 -1.19
N PRO A 17 36.89 2.35 -1.76
CA PRO A 17 37.97 2.95 -0.98
C PRO A 17 37.52 4.27 -0.34
N CYS A 18 37.40 4.28 0.98
CA CYS A 18 37.27 5.48 1.79
C CYS A 18 38.50 6.39 1.61
N LYS A 19 38.38 7.69 1.92
CA LYS A 19 39.50 8.66 1.79
C LYS A 19 40.69 8.32 2.71
N ASN A 20 40.43 7.66 3.83
CA ASN A 20 41.42 7.12 4.76
C ASN A 20 41.95 5.73 4.36
N ARG A 21 41.61 5.22 3.17
CA ARG A 21 42.04 3.94 2.59
C ARG A 21 41.43 2.69 3.25
N GLN A 22 40.39 2.84 4.07
CA GLN A 22 39.53 1.73 4.46
C GLN A 22 38.73 1.25 3.24
N CYS A 23 38.56 -0.06 3.07
CA CYS A 23 37.67 -0.62 2.05
C CYS A 23 36.36 -1.05 2.73
N ILE A 24 35.24 -0.68 2.15
CA ILE A 24 33.91 -1.14 2.57
C ILE A 24 33.17 -1.72 1.36
N PRO A 25 32.23 -2.67 1.51
CA PRO A 25 31.35 -3.12 0.43
C PRO A 25 30.71 -1.95 -0.33
N LEU A 26 30.61 -2.05 -1.67
CA LEU A 26 29.96 -1.02 -2.50
C LEU A 26 28.49 -0.74 -2.11
N LEU A 27 27.80 -1.70 -1.50
CA LEU A 27 26.43 -1.55 -1.00
C LEU A 27 26.35 -0.68 0.27
N GLN A 28 27.48 -0.40 0.91
CA GLN A 28 27.61 0.41 2.13
C GLN A 28 28.00 1.86 1.85
N VAL A 29 27.96 2.28 0.58
CA VAL A 29 28.25 3.65 0.17
C VAL A 29 26.94 4.38 -0.03
N CYS A 30 26.78 5.57 0.57
CA CYS A 30 25.55 6.36 0.53
C CYS A 30 24.32 5.59 1.04
N ASP A 31 24.51 4.72 2.04
CA ASP A 31 23.43 3.96 2.69
C ASP A 31 22.95 4.59 4.00
N GLY A 32 23.48 5.78 4.32
CA GLY A 32 23.09 6.58 5.48
C GLY A 32 23.69 6.09 6.80
N ILE A 33 24.58 5.10 6.75
CA ILE A 33 25.34 4.61 7.90
C ILE A 33 26.82 4.89 7.63
N LEU A 34 27.52 5.48 8.60
CA LEU A 34 28.96 5.69 8.50
C LEU A 34 29.69 4.35 8.66
N HIS A 35 30.01 3.73 7.54
CA HIS A 35 30.86 2.56 7.42
C HIS A 35 32.33 2.94 7.28
N CYS A 36 32.64 4.06 6.60
CA CYS A 36 33.97 4.63 6.65
C CYS A 36 34.20 5.36 7.99
N SER A 37 35.34 5.08 8.62
CA SER A 37 35.73 5.76 9.87
C SER A 37 36.01 7.27 9.70
N ASP A 38 36.20 7.74 8.47
CA ASP A 38 36.29 9.15 8.12
C ASP A 38 35.00 9.72 7.50
N GLY A 39 33.93 8.90 7.43
CA GLY A 39 32.64 9.23 6.84
C GLY A 39 32.65 9.47 5.35
N SER A 40 33.71 9.07 4.62
CA SER A 40 33.84 9.35 3.17
C SER A 40 32.78 8.70 2.29
N ASP A 41 32.25 7.57 2.74
CA ASP A 41 31.10 6.87 2.17
C ASP A 41 29.83 7.71 2.14
N GLU A 42 29.71 8.67 3.05
CA GLU A 42 28.54 9.57 3.16
C GLU A 42 28.90 11.05 2.88
N ALA A 43 30.18 11.42 2.93
CA ALA A 43 30.63 12.81 2.85
C ALA A 43 30.65 13.39 1.43
N THR A 44 30.63 12.55 0.39
CA THR A 44 30.64 13.00 -1.01
C THR A 44 29.80 12.05 -1.86
N CYS A 45 28.51 11.99 -1.56
CA CYS A 45 27.50 11.48 -2.49
C CYS A 45 27.30 12.49 -3.62
N GLN A 46 28.32 12.61 -4.49
CA GLN A 46 28.21 13.30 -5.77
C GLN A 46 27.67 12.29 -6.77
N ILE A 47 26.40 12.49 -7.15
CA ILE A 47 25.81 11.89 -8.34
C ILE A 47 26.81 12.09 -9.50
N ARG A 48 27.53 11.04 -9.90
CA ARG A 48 28.10 11.00 -11.26
C ARG A 48 26.94 10.66 -12.18
N PRO A 49 26.75 11.37 -13.31
CA PRO A 49 25.74 11.00 -14.28
C PRO A 49 26.09 9.60 -14.81
N GLY A 50 25.28 8.59 -14.45
CA GLY A 50 25.47 7.20 -14.92
C GLY A 50 25.28 6.07 -13.89
N ARG A 51 25.01 6.35 -12.62
CA ARG A 51 24.29 5.40 -11.73
C ARG A 51 23.16 6.16 -11.07
N ASP A 52 22.10 6.28 -11.84
CA ASP A 52 21.01 7.20 -11.63
C ASP A 52 19.89 6.49 -10.84
N LEU A 53 19.49 7.08 -9.72
CA LEU A 53 18.27 6.68 -8.99
C LEU A 53 17.00 7.02 -9.79
N SER A 54 17.14 7.55 -11.01
CA SER A 54 16.10 7.56 -12.05
C SER A 54 15.45 6.20 -12.29
N ASP A 55 16.16 5.11 -12.01
CA ASP A 55 15.67 3.75 -12.23
C ASP A 55 14.94 3.19 -10.99
N LEU A 56 14.80 3.97 -9.91
CA LEU A 56 13.93 3.61 -8.81
C LEU A 56 12.48 3.89 -9.19
N GLU A 57 11.78 2.85 -9.60
CA GLU A 57 10.36 2.89 -9.91
C GLU A 57 9.56 2.28 -8.76
N LEU A 58 8.60 3.04 -8.22
CA LEU A 58 7.60 2.50 -7.31
C LEU A 58 6.32 2.22 -8.09
N LYS A 59 5.71 1.08 -7.80
CA LYS A 59 4.42 0.68 -8.36
C LYS A 59 3.54 0.11 -7.26
N ILE A 60 2.35 0.66 -7.09
CA ILE A 60 1.35 0.12 -6.19
C ILE A 60 0.49 -0.92 -6.93
N GLU A 61 0.29 -2.07 -6.30
CA GLU A 61 -0.64 -3.10 -6.78
C GLU A 61 -1.75 -3.37 -5.75
N PRO A 62 -3.03 -3.35 -6.19
CA PRO A 62 -3.52 -2.97 -7.53
C PRO A 62 -3.40 -1.46 -7.82
N SER A 63 -3.49 -1.02 -9.08
CA SER A 63 -3.37 0.39 -9.48
C SER A 63 -4.61 1.24 -9.20
N ASN A 64 -5.76 0.61 -8.98
CA ASN A 64 -6.97 1.21 -8.43
C ASN A 64 -7.67 0.16 -7.56
N ARG A 65 -8.46 0.62 -6.58
CA ARG A 65 -9.25 -0.32 -5.79
C ARG A 65 -10.57 0.29 -5.31
N GLU A 66 -11.64 -0.39 -5.69
CA GLU A 66 -12.95 -0.26 -5.09
C GLU A 66 -13.06 -1.36 -4.02
N ALA A 67 -13.25 -0.95 -2.78
CA ALA A 67 -13.42 -1.84 -1.65
C ALA A 67 -14.81 -1.64 -1.06
N HIS A 68 -15.33 -2.66 -0.40
CA HIS A 68 -16.63 -2.57 0.24
C HIS A 68 -16.50 -2.33 1.74
N PHE A 69 -17.58 -1.80 2.33
CA PHE A 69 -17.66 -1.60 3.76
C PHE A 69 -17.35 -2.89 4.54
N GLY A 70 -16.41 -2.80 5.48
CA GLY A 70 -15.96 -3.90 6.33
C GLY A 70 -14.98 -4.87 5.67
N GLU A 71 -14.60 -4.67 4.41
CA GLU A 71 -13.59 -5.48 3.71
C GLU A 71 -12.18 -5.27 4.32
N THR A 72 -11.29 -6.24 4.15
CA THR A 72 -9.87 -6.07 4.47
C THR A 72 -9.11 -5.71 3.20
N VAL A 73 -8.47 -4.55 3.22
CA VAL A 73 -7.79 -3.97 2.07
C VAL A 73 -6.29 -4.03 2.25
N ASP A 74 -5.64 -4.90 1.46
CA ASP A 74 -4.20 -4.98 1.30
C ASP A 74 -3.72 -4.18 0.08
N LEU A 75 -2.81 -3.23 0.30
CA LEU A 75 -2.15 -2.42 -0.72
C LEU A 75 -0.65 -2.67 -0.65
N ARG A 76 -0.04 -3.06 -1.77
CA ARG A 76 1.38 -3.40 -1.82
C ARG A 76 2.13 -2.40 -2.68
N CYS A 77 3.23 -1.88 -2.16
CA CYS A 77 4.13 -1.01 -2.90
C CYS A 77 5.37 -1.79 -3.34
N ILE A 78 5.49 -2.02 -4.64
CA ILE A 78 6.60 -2.73 -5.25
C ILE A 78 7.63 -1.70 -5.69
N ALA A 79 8.88 -1.89 -5.28
CA ALA A 79 9.99 -1.05 -5.69
C ALA A 79 10.91 -1.85 -6.62
N ALA A 80 11.14 -1.33 -7.82
CA ALA A 80 12.13 -1.82 -8.76
C ALA A 80 13.29 -0.83 -8.78
N GLY A 81 14.49 -1.26 -8.36
CA GLY A 81 15.64 -0.36 -8.31
C GLY A 81 16.73 -0.75 -7.31
N PRO A 82 17.68 0.16 -7.02
CA PRO A 82 18.82 -0.06 -6.12
C PRO A 82 18.38 -0.26 -4.67
N GLN A 83 18.93 -1.26 -3.97
CA GLN A 83 18.57 -1.54 -2.56
C GLN A 83 19.10 -0.45 -1.61
N GLY A 84 18.54 -0.34 -0.39
CA GLY A 84 18.99 0.60 0.65
C GLY A 84 18.02 1.72 1.00
N PHE A 85 16.81 1.71 0.43
CA PHE A 85 15.75 2.66 0.76
C PHE A 85 14.69 2.04 1.69
N LYS A 86 13.94 2.90 2.39
CA LYS A 86 12.78 2.50 3.19
C LYS A 86 11.50 3.09 2.61
N LEU A 87 10.48 2.26 2.50
CA LEU A 87 9.16 2.64 2.00
C LEU A 87 8.27 3.15 3.15
N TYR A 88 7.52 4.18 2.84
CA TYR A 88 6.56 4.82 3.71
C TYR A 88 5.22 4.97 3.01
N TRP A 89 4.15 4.84 3.80
CA TRP A 89 2.79 5.12 3.36
C TRP A 89 2.29 6.39 4.02
N SER A 90 1.73 7.29 3.23
CA SER A 90 1.11 8.52 3.70
C SER A 90 -0.21 8.77 2.98
N ARG A 91 -1.03 9.66 3.54
CA ARG A 91 -2.24 10.15 2.88
C ARG A 91 -1.94 11.44 2.13
N ALA A 92 -2.51 11.61 0.95
CA ALA A 92 -2.34 12.83 0.16
C ALA A 92 -2.95 14.08 0.81
N ASP A 93 -3.92 13.90 1.72
CA ASP A 93 -4.54 15.00 2.48
C ASP A 93 -3.67 15.49 3.65
N GLY A 94 -2.50 14.89 3.87
CA GLY A 94 -1.60 15.22 4.97
C GLY A 94 -2.08 14.69 6.33
N GLY A 95 -3.17 13.93 6.38
CA GLY A 95 -3.64 13.27 7.58
C GLY A 95 -2.78 12.05 7.95
N ASN A 96 -2.83 11.64 9.22
CA ASN A 96 -2.26 10.37 9.64
C ASN A 96 -3.00 9.19 8.98
N LEU A 97 -2.30 8.06 8.85
CA LEU A 97 -2.94 6.81 8.43
C LEU A 97 -4.14 6.49 9.34
N PRO A 98 -5.24 5.95 8.77
CA PRO A 98 -6.44 5.63 9.55
C PRO A 98 -6.14 4.70 10.74
N ALA A 99 -6.93 4.80 11.81
CA ALA A 99 -6.71 3.99 13.02
C ALA A 99 -6.78 2.47 12.77
N ASN A 100 -7.50 2.04 11.73
CA ASN A 100 -7.62 0.66 11.29
C ASN A 100 -6.58 0.27 10.22
N ALA A 101 -5.61 1.14 9.91
CA ALA A 101 -4.52 0.89 8.99
C ALA A 101 -3.27 0.39 9.73
N ARG A 102 -2.60 -0.61 9.17
CA ARG A 102 -1.34 -1.15 9.69
C ARG A 102 -0.33 -1.29 8.55
N GLN A 103 0.75 -0.52 8.64
CA GLN A 103 1.88 -0.64 7.72
C GLN A 103 2.87 -1.71 8.21
N THR A 104 3.31 -2.59 7.32
CA THR A 104 4.37 -3.59 7.53
C THR A 104 5.29 -3.59 6.31
N GLY A 105 6.38 -2.81 6.36
CA GLY A 105 7.31 -2.68 5.23
C GLY A 105 6.64 -2.09 3.99
N ASP A 106 6.55 -2.90 2.93
CA ASP A 106 5.93 -2.61 1.63
C ASP A 106 4.39 -2.72 1.63
N LEU A 107 3.80 -3.38 2.63
CA LEU A 107 2.37 -3.67 2.70
C LEU A 107 1.64 -2.71 3.65
N LEU A 108 0.55 -2.12 3.16
CA LEU A 108 -0.44 -1.42 3.97
C LEU A 108 -1.72 -2.25 4.04
N ARG A 109 -2.10 -2.67 5.25
CA ARG A 109 -3.34 -3.44 5.49
C ARG A 109 -4.34 -2.59 6.27
N LEU A 110 -5.52 -2.38 5.69
CA LEU A 110 -6.68 -1.74 6.32
C LEU A 110 -7.68 -2.83 6.70
N THR A 111 -7.97 -2.98 7.99
CA THR A 111 -8.97 -3.95 8.47
C THR A 111 -10.32 -3.28 8.63
N SER A 112 -11.40 -3.92 8.18
CA SER A 112 -12.77 -3.39 8.31
C SER A 112 -12.92 -1.99 7.69
N ALA A 113 -12.78 -1.93 6.35
CA ALA A 113 -12.80 -0.68 5.60
C ALA A 113 -14.08 0.14 5.85
N THR A 114 -13.95 1.45 6.09
CA THR A 114 -15.06 2.39 6.24
C THR A 114 -14.99 3.46 5.14
N PRO A 115 -16.06 4.23 4.90
CA PRO A 115 -16.03 5.30 3.89
C PRO A 115 -14.95 6.35 4.19
N GLU A 116 -14.61 6.55 5.46
CA GLU A 116 -13.54 7.45 5.92
C GLU A 116 -12.13 6.99 5.51
N ASN A 117 -11.97 5.69 5.19
CA ASN A 117 -10.73 5.17 4.62
C ASN A 117 -10.57 5.56 3.14
N SER A 118 -11.60 6.10 2.48
CA SER A 118 -11.48 6.55 1.10
C SER A 118 -10.52 7.73 0.98
N GLY A 119 -9.81 7.77 -0.14
CA GLY A 119 -8.86 8.83 -0.44
C GLY A 119 -7.62 8.30 -1.15
N ARG A 120 -6.68 9.21 -1.38
CA ARG A 120 -5.42 8.90 -2.05
C ARG A 120 -4.35 8.48 -1.04
N TYR A 121 -3.82 7.28 -1.22
CA TYR A 121 -2.68 6.75 -0.49
C TYR A 121 -1.45 6.87 -1.36
N ILE A 122 -0.37 7.36 -0.77
CA ILE A 122 0.90 7.59 -1.44
C ILE A 122 1.92 6.64 -0.81
N CYS A 123 2.58 5.84 -1.65
CA CYS A 123 3.79 5.15 -1.27
C CYS A 123 4.97 6.00 -1.71
N HIS A 124 5.89 6.30 -0.80
CA HIS A 124 7.09 7.09 -1.09
C HIS A 124 8.30 6.57 -0.34
N THR A 125 9.48 6.98 -0.79
CA THR A 125 10.76 6.74 -0.11
C THR A 125 11.36 8.05 0.39
N ASP A 126 11.83 8.07 1.63
CA ASP A 126 12.53 9.23 2.17
C ASP A 126 14.04 8.95 2.06
N PHE A 127 14.72 9.56 1.09
CA PHE A 127 16.18 9.51 1.01
C PHE A 127 16.76 10.41 2.11
N TYR A 128 17.65 9.85 2.93
CA TYR A 128 18.36 10.62 3.95
C TYR A 128 19.45 11.45 3.24
N GLY A 129 19.17 12.74 2.98
CA GLY A 129 20.24 13.72 2.81
C GLY A 129 20.29 14.61 1.56
N GLN A 130 19.40 14.51 0.56
CA GLN A 130 19.37 15.49 -0.55
C GLN A 130 17.95 15.93 -0.94
N SER A 131 17.69 17.22 -0.76
CA SER A 131 16.44 17.92 -1.03
C SER A 131 16.19 18.26 -2.50
N SER A 132 16.84 17.58 -3.44
CA SER A 132 16.61 17.84 -4.86
C SER A 132 17.09 16.67 -5.72
N HIS A 133 16.18 15.71 -5.90
CA HIS A 133 15.89 14.98 -7.15
C HIS A 133 15.37 13.56 -6.80
N THR A 134 14.05 13.44 -6.91
CA THR A 134 13.23 12.23 -7.01
C THR A 134 13.06 11.39 -5.74
N THR A 135 12.16 11.84 -4.85
CA THR A 135 11.36 10.91 -4.05
C THR A 135 10.56 10.07 -5.04
N ALA A 136 11.01 8.85 -5.34
CA ALA A 136 10.18 7.91 -6.08
C ALA A 136 8.89 7.73 -5.27
N GLN A 137 7.76 7.97 -5.93
CA GLN A 137 6.45 7.91 -5.31
C GLN A 137 5.45 7.38 -6.31
N ASP A 138 4.50 6.63 -5.82
CA ASP A 138 3.32 6.22 -6.57
C ASP A 138 2.09 6.40 -5.68
N TYR A 139 0.91 6.48 -6.29
CA TYR A 139 -0.33 6.68 -5.57
C TYR A 139 -1.44 5.74 -6.03
N ILE A 140 -2.34 5.44 -5.10
CA ILE A 140 -3.58 4.73 -5.36
C ILE A 140 -4.75 5.50 -4.76
N ASP A 141 -5.81 5.65 -5.55
CA ASP A 141 -7.08 6.17 -5.08
C ASP A 141 -7.93 4.98 -4.59
N LEU A 142 -8.12 4.88 -3.26
CA LEU A 142 -8.99 3.90 -2.64
C LEU A 142 -10.39 4.48 -2.50
N ARG A 143 -11.39 3.77 -3.01
CA ARG A 143 -12.80 4.12 -2.84
C ARG A 143 -13.49 3.02 -2.04
N VAL A 144 -14.06 3.38 -0.90
CA VAL A 144 -14.84 2.45 -0.09
C VAL A 144 -16.32 2.72 -0.30
N GLU A 145 -17.03 1.77 -0.91
CA GLU A 145 -18.47 1.86 -1.14
C GLU A 145 -19.25 1.25 0.01
N LEU A 146 -20.30 1.98 0.44
CA LEU A 146 -21.22 1.54 1.49
C LEU A 146 -22.12 0.39 1.04
N ASN A 147 -22.27 0.17 -0.27
CA ASN A 147 -23.15 -0.86 -0.80
C ASN A 147 -22.32 -2.01 -1.43
N PRO A 148 -22.16 -3.16 -0.75
CA PRO A 148 -21.50 -4.34 -1.31
C PRO A 148 -22.35 -5.11 -2.33
N CYS A 149 -23.61 -4.73 -2.52
CA CYS A 149 -24.57 -5.46 -3.34
C CYS A 149 -25.01 -4.64 -4.55
N THR A 150 -25.38 -5.34 -5.62
CA THR A 150 -25.93 -4.69 -6.83
C THR A 150 -27.32 -4.10 -6.55
N LEU A 151 -27.84 -3.28 -7.47
CA LEU A 151 -29.15 -2.63 -7.32
C LEU A 151 -30.31 -3.63 -7.12
N ASP A 152 -30.14 -4.88 -7.58
CA ASP A 152 -31.15 -5.94 -7.50
C ASP A 152 -30.93 -6.91 -6.32
N GLU A 153 -30.04 -6.56 -5.39
CA GLU A 153 -29.65 -7.39 -4.25
C GLU A 153 -29.84 -6.68 -2.90
N PHE A 154 -30.19 -7.47 -1.89
CA PHE A 154 -30.36 -7.07 -0.50
C PHE A 154 -29.09 -7.37 0.31
N PRO A 155 -28.55 -6.37 1.03
CA PRO A 155 -27.44 -6.57 1.96
C PRO A 155 -27.94 -7.15 3.29
N CYS A 156 -27.61 -8.41 3.55
CA CYS A 156 -27.79 -9.05 4.85
C CYS A 156 -26.96 -8.37 5.95
N LYS A 157 -27.34 -8.50 7.22
CA LYS A 157 -26.61 -7.89 8.34
C LYS A 157 -25.21 -8.49 8.51
N ASN A 158 -25.00 -9.74 8.10
CA ASN A 158 -23.69 -10.39 8.08
C ASN A 158 -22.83 -10.04 6.85
N ARG A 159 -23.30 -9.16 5.95
CA ARG A 159 -22.65 -8.74 4.69
C ARG A 159 -22.75 -9.74 3.52
N GLN A 160 -23.62 -10.75 3.63
CA GLN A 160 -24.02 -11.55 2.48
C GLN A 160 -24.97 -10.75 1.58
N CYS A 161 -24.84 -10.86 0.26
CA CYS A 161 -25.81 -10.32 -0.68
C CYS A 161 -26.72 -11.44 -1.17
N ILE A 162 -28.02 -11.19 -1.20
CA ILE A 162 -29.03 -12.09 -1.77
C ILE A 162 -29.90 -11.29 -2.75
N PRO A 163 -30.49 -11.88 -3.79
CA PRO A 163 -31.46 -11.20 -4.64
C PRO A 163 -32.60 -10.55 -3.83
N LEU A 164 -33.06 -9.36 -4.23
CA LEU A 164 -34.20 -8.68 -3.58
C LEU A 164 -35.48 -9.54 -3.53
N LEU A 165 -35.64 -10.47 -4.49
CA LEU A 165 -36.76 -11.42 -4.53
C LEU A 165 -36.74 -12.45 -3.40
N GLN A 166 -35.59 -12.66 -2.76
CA GLN A 166 -35.40 -13.58 -1.65
C GLN A 166 -35.60 -12.91 -0.28
N VAL A 167 -35.98 -11.63 -0.26
CA VAL A 167 -36.27 -10.91 0.97
C VAL A 167 -37.73 -11.14 1.33
N CYS A 168 -37.98 -11.55 2.57
CA CYS A 168 -39.33 -11.83 3.07
C CYS A 168 -40.10 -12.89 2.27
N ASP A 169 -39.42 -13.83 1.62
CA ASP A 169 -40.06 -14.92 0.87
C ASP A 169 -40.38 -16.15 1.74
N GLY A 170 -40.08 -16.07 3.04
CA GLY A 170 -40.34 -17.10 4.03
C GLY A 170 -39.23 -18.15 4.15
N ILE A 171 -38.11 -17.99 3.43
CA ILE A 171 -36.95 -18.86 3.47
C ILE A 171 -35.74 -18.03 3.94
N LEU A 172 -34.97 -18.58 4.88
CA LEU A 172 -33.73 -17.95 5.35
C LEU A 172 -32.63 -18.11 4.30
N HIS A 173 -32.34 -17.04 3.57
CA HIS A 173 -31.25 -16.93 2.61
C HIS A 173 -30.03 -16.25 3.22
N CYS A 174 -30.21 -15.25 4.09
CA CYS A 174 -29.10 -14.69 4.85
C CYS A 174 -28.65 -15.70 5.92
N SER A 175 -27.34 -15.89 6.06
CA SER A 175 -26.80 -16.80 7.12
C SER A 175 -27.11 -16.31 8.53
N ASP A 176 -27.39 -15.01 8.71
CA ASP A 176 -27.86 -14.41 9.96
C ASP A 176 -29.39 -14.23 10.03
N GLY A 177 -30.11 -14.60 8.97
CA GLY A 177 -31.57 -14.53 8.87
C GLY A 177 -32.16 -13.13 8.79
N SER A 178 -31.36 -12.11 8.51
CA SER A 178 -31.83 -10.72 8.43
C SER A 178 -32.89 -10.46 7.37
N ASP A 179 -32.92 -11.27 6.31
CA ASP A 179 -33.90 -11.24 5.24
C ASP A 179 -35.33 -11.56 5.70
N GLU A 180 -35.49 -12.32 6.78
CA GLU A 180 -36.79 -12.71 7.35
C GLU A 180 -37.08 -12.08 8.72
N ALA A 181 -36.11 -11.36 9.30
CA ALA A 181 -36.19 -10.89 10.69
C ALA A 181 -37.06 -9.63 10.88
N THR A 182 -37.31 -8.83 9.84
CA THR A 182 -38.05 -7.54 9.93
C THR A 182 -39.06 -7.38 8.78
N CYS A 183 -39.77 -8.45 8.45
CA CYS A 183 -40.86 -8.41 7.47
C CYS A 183 -42.15 -7.90 8.11
N GLN A 184 -42.54 -6.66 7.80
CA GLN A 184 -43.79 -6.07 8.30
C GLN A 184 -45.04 -6.60 7.58
N ILE A 185 -44.89 -7.15 6.37
CA ILE A 185 -45.93 -7.85 5.62
C ILE A 185 -45.26 -9.06 4.98
N ARG A 186 -45.73 -10.27 5.31
CA ARG A 186 -45.29 -11.48 4.61
C ARG A 186 -46.01 -11.53 3.26
N PRO A 187 -45.33 -11.36 2.11
CA PRO A 187 -45.90 -11.67 0.80
C PRO A 187 -45.95 -13.20 0.69
N GLY A 188 -47.07 -13.78 1.11
CA GLY A 188 -47.22 -15.23 1.25
C GLY A 188 -48.29 -15.65 2.25
N ARG A 189 -48.86 -14.72 3.03
CA ARG A 189 -50.26 -14.90 3.45
C ARG A 189 -51.14 -14.40 2.33
N ASP A 190 -51.72 -15.38 1.68
CA ASP A 190 -52.75 -15.29 0.69
C ASP A 190 -53.79 -14.20 1.04
N LEU A 191 -54.09 -13.33 0.08
CA LEU A 191 -55.25 -12.43 0.13
C LEU A 191 -56.57 -13.23 0.04
N SER A 192 -56.53 -14.57 0.07
CA SER A 192 -57.69 -15.45 0.22
C SER A 192 -58.11 -15.73 1.67
N ASP A 193 -57.30 -15.42 2.69
CA ASP A 193 -57.68 -15.59 4.12
C ASP A 193 -58.44 -14.37 4.70
N LEU A 194 -58.84 -13.41 3.86
CA LEU A 194 -59.90 -12.46 4.19
C LEU A 194 -61.27 -13.15 4.03
N GLU A 195 -61.52 -14.20 4.81
CA GLU A 195 -62.89 -14.59 5.08
C GLU A 195 -63.55 -13.52 5.95
N LEU A 196 -64.64 -12.98 5.42
CA LEU A 196 -65.65 -12.24 6.16
C LEU A 196 -65.93 -12.89 7.52
N LYS A 197 -65.76 -12.10 8.59
CA LYS A 197 -66.71 -12.04 9.71
C LYS A 197 -66.84 -10.60 10.20
#